data_AF-A0A162PUG3-F1
#
_entry.id   AF-A0A162PUG3-F1
#
_cell.length_a   1.000
_cell.length_b   1.000
_cell.length_c   1.000
_cell.angle_alpha   90.00
_cell.angle_beta   90.00
_cell.angle_gamma   90.00
#
_symmetry.space_group_name_H-M   'P 1'
#
loop_
_entity.id
_entity.type
_entity.pdbx_description
1 polymer ?
#
loop_
_entity_poly.entity_id
_entity_poly.type
_entity_poly.pdbx_seq_one_letter_code
_entity_poly.pdbx_strand_id
1 'polypeptide(L)'
;MFRMNPSLIRTWSNEFESMLKPRKNRKGDRFYRPEDVKFLHLIYHLVRVRKFTLEGAREHLKGQKKKMESQFQVIQKLQQLKAFLLELKANL
;
A
#
# COMPACT_ATOMS: atom_id res chain seq x y z
N MET A 1 9.60 12.45 -15.57
CA MET A 1 10.07 11.07 -15.87
C MET A 1 11.05 10.65 -14.80
N PHE A 2 10.89 9.46 -14.21
CA PHE A 2 11.71 8.96 -13.10
C PHE A 2 13.20 8.89 -13.51
N ARG A 3 14.07 9.71 -12.92
CA ARG A 3 15.54 9.59 -13.08
C ARG A 3 16.14 8.62 -12.06
N MET A 4 15.56 7.42 -11.95
CA MET A 4 16.10 6.37 -11.09
C MET A 4 16.85 5.32 -11.90
N ASN A 5 17.95 4.83 -11.34
CA ASN A 5 18.73 3.75 -11.96
C ASN A 5 17.85 2.50 -12.11
N PRO A 6 17.80 1.87 -13.30
CA PRO A 6 17.02 0.64 -13.51
C PRO A 6 17.38 -0.48 -12.53
N SER A 7 18.66 -0.59 -12.13
CA SER A 7 19.10 -1.56 -11.12
C SER A 7 18.43 -1.34 -9.76
N LEU A 8 18.20 -0.08 -9.36
CA LEU A 8 17.55 0.23 -8.08
C LEU A 8 16.08 -0.18 -8.11
N ILE A 9 15.39 0.09 -9.21
CA ILE A 9 14.00 -0.34 -9.42
C ILE A 9 13.92 -1.88 -9.40
N ARG A 10 14.91 -2.56 -9.98
CA ARG A 10 15.01 -4.03 -9.96
C ARG A 10 15.15 -4.57 -8.53
N THR A 11 16.02 -3.97 -7.72
CA THR A 11 16.20 -4.33 -6.31
C THR A 11 14.92 -4.12 -5.52
N TRP A 12 14.28 -2.96 -5.64
CA TRP A 12 13.02 -2.69 -4.95
C TRP A 12 11.91 -3.63 -5.39
N SER A 13 11.83 -3.94 -6.68
CA SER A 13 10.86 -4.91 -7.18
C SER A 13 11.05 -6.33 -6.62
N ASN A 14 12.25 -6.71 -6.20
CA ASN A 14 12.48 -7.98 -5.51
C ASN A 14 12.12 -7.86 -4.02
N GLU A 15 12.56 -6.79 -3.36
CA GLU A 15 12.29 -6.53 -1.94
C GLU A 15 10.79 -6.33 -1.64
N PHE A 16 10.06 -5.72 -2.56
CA PHE A 16 8.64 -5.42 -2.41
C PHE A 16 7.76 -6.36 -3.25
N GLU A 17 8.20 -7.59 -3.53
CA GLU A 17 7.46 -8.56 -4.38
C GLU A 17 6.00 -8.78 -3.94
N SER A 18 5.73 -8.68 -2.63
CA SER A 18 4.36 -8.75 -2.09
C SER A 18 3.44 -7.60 -2.52
N MET A 19 3.99 -6.44 -2.88
CA MET A 19 3.25 -5.23 -3.25
C MET A 19 3.43 -4.85 -4.73
N LEU A 20 4.63 -5.08 -5.29
CA LEU A 20 4.96 -4.86 -6.69
C LEU A 20 5.06 -6.20 -7.39
N LYS A 21 4.06 -6.54 -8.21
CA LYS A 21 4.05 -7.77 -9.02
C LYS A 21 4.24 -7.42 -10.49
N PRO A 22 5.47 -7.07 -10.92
CA PRO A 22 5.71 -6.72 -12.31
C PRO A 22 5.42 -7.92 -13.22
N ARG A 23 4.76 -7.67 -14.33
CA ARG A 23 4.62 -8.68 -15.37
C ARG A 23 5.96 -8.82 -16.09
N LYS A 24 6.51 -10.03 -16.12
CA LYS A 24 7.74 -10.35 -16.85
C LYS A 24 7.40 -10.82 -18.27
N ASN A 25 8.11 -10.34 -19.29
CA ASN A 25 8.03 -10.91 -20.65
C ASN A 25 9.00 -12.11 -20.80
N ARG A 26 8.98 -12.80 -21.96
CA ARG A 26 9.90 -13.90 -22.26
C ARG A 26 11.39 -13.52 -22.25
N LYS A 27 11.72 -12.22 -22.40
CA LYS A 27 13.09 -11.68 -22.39
C LYS A 27 13.56 -11.22 -20.99
N GLY A 28 12.67 -11.22 -19.99
CA GLY A 28 12.96 -10.79 -18.62
C GLY A 28 12.68 -9.32 -18.31
N ASP A 29 12.13 -8.55 -19.26
CA ASP A 29 11.75 -7.16 -19.02
C ASP A 29 10.55 -7.08 -18.07
N ARG A 30 10.60 -6.11 -17.16
CA ARG A 30 9.58 -5.89 -16.14
C ARG A 30 8.65 -4.76 -16.55
N PHE A 31 7.37 -5.08 -16.71
CA PHE A 31 6.33 -4.10 -16.97
C PHE A 31 5.58 -3.77 -15.68
N TYR A 32 5.48 -2.48 -15.39
CA TYR A 32 4.82 -1.93 -14.22
C TYR A 32 3.50 -1.28 -14.63
N ARG A 33 2.43 -1.55 -13.88
CA ARG A 33 1.13 -0.89 -14.04
C ARG A 33 1.21 0.55 -13.52
N PRO A 34 0.28 1.43 -13.88
CA PRO A 34 0.23 2.78 -13.31
C PRO A 34 0.19 2.81 -11.77
N GLU A 35 -0.47 1.82 -11.16
CA GLU A 35 -0.49 1.62 -9.71
C GLU A 35 0.91 1.32 -9.14
N ASP A 36 1.67 0.43 -9.79
CA ASP A 36 3.04 0.10 -9.42
C ASP A 36 3.95 1.35 -9.49
N VAL A 37 3.74 2.22 -10.49
CA VAL A 37 4.49 3.48 -10.63
C VAL A 37 4.21 4.44 -9.47
N LYS A 38 2.98 4.47 -8.95
CA LYS A 38 2.62 5.23 -7.74
C LYS A 38 3.31 4.63 -6.51
N PHE A 39 3.33 3.30 -6.39
CA PHE A 39 4.05 2.62 -5.31
C PHE A 39 5.56 2.89 -5.36
N LEU A 40 6.18 2.90 -6.54
CA LEU A 40 7.59 3.26 -6.70
C LEU A 40 7.89 4.68 -6.24
N HIS A 41 6.99 5.65 -6.49
CA HIS A 41 7.10 7.01 -5.92
C HIS A 41 7.06 7.00 -4.39
N LEU A 42 6.18 6.18 -3.81
CA LEU A 42 6.04 6.09 -2.37
C LEU A 42 7.31 5.48 -1.73
N ILE A 43 7.84 4.41 -2.30
CA ILE A 43 9.10 3.80 -1.86
C ILE A 43 10.25 4.80 -1.97
N TYR A 44 10.34 5.54 -3.08
CA TYR A 44 11.34 6.59 -3.25
C TYR A 44 11.25 7.64 -2.14
N HIS A 45 10.06 8.12 -1.83
CA HIS A 45 9.87 9.12 -0.79
C HIS A 45 10.23 8.58 0.60
N LEU A 46 9.92 7.32 0.90
CA LEU A 46 10.28 6.70 2.18
C LEU A 46 11.80 6.52 2.32
N VAL A 47 12.46 5.99 1.30
CA VAL A 47 13.87 5.62 1.36
C VAL A 47 14.79 6.83 1.15
N ARG A 48 14.51 7.70 0.17
CA ARG A 48 15.40 8.81 -0.19
C ARG A 48 15.14 10.08 0.61
N VAL A 49 13.87 10.44 0.79
CA VAL A 49 13.48 11.68 1.47
C VAL A 49 13.42 11.44 2.98
N ARG A 50 12.69 10.42 3.42
CA ARG A 50 12.52 10.11 4.85
C ARG A 50 13.60 9.20 5.43
N LYS A 51 14.59 8.78 4.64
CA LYS A 51 15.78 8.01 5.06
C LYS A 51 15.45 6.67 5.75
N PHE A 52 14.32 6.06 5.43
CA PHE A 52 14.03 4.70 5.89
C PHE A 52 14.96 3.68 5.22
N THR A 53 15.27 2.61 5.94
CA THR A 53 15.82 1.39 5.33
C THR A 53 14.76 0.73 4.45
N LEU A 54 15.16 -0.15 3.53
CA LEU A 54 14.21 -0.87 2.68
C LEU A 54 13.23 -1.71 3.51
N GLU A 55 13.73 -2.31 4.57
CA GLU A 55 12.94 -3.06 5.55
C GLU A 55 11.96 -2.14 6.30
N GLY A 56 12.44 -1.02 6.86
CA GLY A 56 11.58 -0.07 7.57
C GLY A 56 10.51 0.55 6.67
N ALA A 57 10.82 0.81 5.39
CA ALA A 57 9.83 1.24 4.41
C ALA A 57 8.78 0.15 4.15
N ARG A 58 9.17 -1.12 4.07
CA ARG A 58 8.26 -2.27 3.90
C ARG A 58 7.33 -2.42 5.10
N GLU A 59 7.86 -2.35 6.31
CA GLU A 59 7.06 -2.42 7.54
C GLU A 59 6.10 -1.23 7.64
N HIS A 60 6.56 -0.02 7.34
CA HIS A 60 5.72 1.18 7.38
C HIS A 60 4.54 1.09 6.40
N LEU A 61 4.77 0.55 5.19
CA LEU A 61 3.71 0.33 4.20
C LEU A 61 2.70 -0.75 4.66
N LYS A 62 3.18 -1.86 5.25
CA LYS A 62 2.31 -2.88 5.83
C LYS A 62 1.51 -2.36 7.02
N GLY A 63 2.16 -1.57 7.89
CA GLY A 63 1.55 -0.97 9.08
C GLY A 63 0.45 0.03 8.73
N GLN A 64 0.65 0.85 7.69
CA GLN A 64 -0.40 1.75 7.19
C GLN A 64 -1.62 0.98 6.67
N LYS A 65 -1.43 -0.08 5.89
CA LYS A 65 -2.54 -0.90 5.40
C LYS A 65 -3.33 -1.50 6.57
N LYS A 66 -2.65 -2.06 7.57
CA LYS A 66 -3.28 -2.62 8.77
C LYS A 66 -4.04 -1.55 9.58
N LYS A 67 -3.50 -0.33 9.69
CA LYS A 67 -4.16 0.80 10.35
C LYS A 67 -5.41 1.26 9.59
N MET A 68 -5.35 1.30 8.25
CA MET A 68 -6.51 1.63 7.43
C MET A 68 -7.61 0.57 7.56
N GLU A 69 -7.25 -0.72 7.53
CA GLU A 69 -8.18 -1.83 7.72
C GLU A 69 -8.85 -1.78 9.10
N SER A 70 -8.09 -1.52 10.17
CA SER A 70 -8.68 -1.43 11.51
C SER A 70 -9.60 -0.21 11.66
N GLN A 71 -9.22 0.95 11.12
CA GLN A 71 -10.09 2.13 11.10
C GLN A 71 -11.38 1.86 10.33
N PHE A 72 -11.29 1.18 9.18
CA PHE A 72 -12.46 0.79 8.40
C PHE A 72 -13.40 -0.13 9.19
N GLN A 73 -12.86 -1.15 9.88
CA GLN A 73 -13.65 -2.04 10.72
C GLN A 73 -14.37 -1.30 11.85
N VAL A 74 -13.70 -0.34 12.49
CA VAL A 74 -14.31 0.49 13.54
C VAL A 74 -15.48 1.31 12.97
N ILE A 75 -15.30 1.94 11.81
CA ILE A 75 -16.35 2.71 11.14
C ILE A 75 -17.56 1.82 10.83
N GLN A 76 -17.34 0.62 10.30
CA GLN A 76 -18.41 -0.34 9.99
C GLN A 76 -19.21 -0.72 11.24
N LYS A 77 -18.54 -1.04 12.36
CA LYS A 77 -19.21 -1.36 13.62
C LYS A 77 -20.04 -0.19 14.16
N LEU A 78 -19.52 1.03 14.08
CA LEU A 78 -20.24 2.23 14.53
C LEU A 78 -21.47 2.51 13.65
N GLN A 79 -21.38 2.27 12.34
CA GLN A 79 -22.51 2.39 11.42
C GLN A 79 -23.61 1.36 11.74
N GLN A 80 -23.22 0.11 12.01
CA GLN A 80 -24.16 -0.95 12.41
C GLN A 80 -24.84 -0.62 13.75
N LEU A 81 -24.07 -0.17 14.75
CA LEU A 81 -24.63 0.21 16.05
C LEU A 81 -25.60 1.38 15.91
N LYS A 82 -25.26 2.38 15.09
CA LYS A 82 -26.16 3.51 14.81
C LYS A 82 -27.47 3.04 14.18
N ALA A 83 -27.40 2.16 13.18
CA ALA A 83 -28.60 1.62 12.54
C ALA A 83 -29.49 0.86 13.53
N PHE A 84 -28.90 -0.01 14.35
CA PHE A 84 -29.60 -0.74 15.39
C PHE A 84 -30.30 0.17 16.41
N LEU A 85 -29.62 1.22 16.88
CA LEU A 85 -30.22 2.17 17.83
C LEU A 85 -31.36 2.99 17.20
N LEU A 86 -31.27 3.31 15.91
CA LEU A 86 -32.35 3.97 15.18
C LEU A 86 -33.57 3.06 15.01
N GLU A 87 -33.36 1.77 14.72
CA GLU A 87 -34.42 0.77 14.67
C GLU A 87 -35.11 0.62 16.03
N LEU A 88 -34.35 0.52 17.13
CA LEU A 88 -34.91 0.47 18.47
C LEU A 88 -35.75 1.70 18.79
N LYS A 89 -35.27 2.90 18.42
CA LYS A 89 -36.02 4.15 18.62
C LYS A 89 -37.32 4.18 17.81
N ALA A 90 -37.32 3.64 16.60
CA ALA A 90 -38.50 3.63 15.73
C ALA A 90 -39.57 2.62 16.17
N ASN A 91 -39.16 1.58 16.93
CA ASN A 91 -40.04 0.55 17.47
C ASN A 91 -40.54 0.85 18.90
N LEU A 92 -40.23 2.05 19.43
CA LEU A 92 -40.77 2.63 20.67
C LEU A 92 -41.85 3.66 20.31
#